data_AF-A0A3N5WFD1-F1
#
_entry.id   AF-A0A3N5WFD1-F1
#
_cell.length_a   1.000
_cell.length_b   1.000
_cell.length_c   1.000
_cell.angle_alpha   90.00
_cell.angle_beta   90.00
_cell.angle_gamma   90.00
#
_symmetry.space_group_name_H-M   'P 1'
#
loop_
_entity.id
_entity.type
_entity.pdbx_description
1 polymer ?
#
loop_
_entity_poly.entity_id
_entity_poly.type
_entity_poly.pdbx_seq_one_letter_code
_entity_poly.pdbx_strand_id
1 'polypeptide(L)'
;MENIVKAICRKEGIPCQSIQVLSGGQVNAVFLVDGKHVLRIGAREDAGPRLERETILLQNLAGQIPIAKVLAFGQEQGCFYQVQQYMPGQKLYAIWKNLNADDQDAIAAELAASLKILHSA
;
A
#
# COMPACT_ATOMS: atom_id res chain seq x y z
N MET A 1 18.85 -2.76 -5.11
CA MET A 1 17.38 -2.60 -5.14
C MET A 1 16.94 -1.26 -5.74
N GLU A 2 17.70 -0.18 -5.57
CA GLU A 2 17.35 1.11 -6.22
C GLU A 2 17.24 1.03 -7.76
N ASN A 3 18.07 0.21 -8.41
CA ASN A 3 18.02 0.01 -9.87
C ASN A 3 16.69 -0.59 -10.35
N ILE A 4 16.12 -1.57 -9.63
CA ILE A 4 14.81 -2.15 -10.00
C ILE A 4 13.68 -1.17 -9.73
N VAL A 5 13.76 -0.36 -8.66
CA VAL A 5 12.78 0.71 -8.40
C VAL A 5 12.72 1.71 -9.55
N LYS A 6 13.88 2.20 -10.00
CA LYS A 6 13.96 3.12 -11.16
C LYS A 6 13.47 2.49 -12.46
N ALA A 7 13.72 1.20 -12.67
CA ALA A 7 13.23 0.46 -13.83
C ALA A 7 11.70 0.38 -13.83
N ILE A 8 11.10 0.01 -12.70
CA ILE A 8 9.64 -0.04 -12.53
C ILE A 8 9.03 1.36 -12.74
N CYS A 9 9.59 2.39 -12.10
CA CYS A 9 9.08 3.75 -12.28
C CYS A 9 9.12 4.21 -13.74
N ARG A 10 10.20 3.90 -14.47
CA ARG A 10 10.30 4.19 -15.90
C ARG A 10 9.23 3.44 -16.70
N LYS A 11 9.04 2.16 -16.44
CA LYS A 11 8.07 1.30 -17.12
C LYS A 11 6.64 1.82 -16.94
N GLU A 12 6.30 2.26 -15.74
CA GLU A 12 4.95 2.75 -15.40
C GLU A 12 4.76 4.25 -15.65
N GLY A 13 5.75 4.95 -16.22
CA GLY A 13 5.69 6.40 -16.46
C GLY A 13 5.63 7.25 -15.19
N ILE A 14 6.16 6.73 -14.08
CA ILE A 14 6.15 7.39 -12.76
C ILE A 14 7.43 8.22 -12.60
N PRO A 15 7.34 9.53 -12.29
CA PRO A 15 8.48 10.33 -11.87
C PRO A 15 9.18 9.70 -10.65
N CYS A 16 10.52 9.70 -10.66
CA CYS A 16 11.32 9.01 -9.67
C CYS A 16 12.56 9.84 -9.28
N GLN A 17 12.32 11.00 -8.68
CA GLN A 17 13.38 11.92 -8.27
C GLN A 17 13.97 11.56 -6.91
N SER A 18 13.14 11.00 -6.03
CA SER A 18 13.46 10.60 -4.66
C SER A 18 12.87 9.23 -4.36
N ILE A 19 13.66 8.41 -3.68
CA ILE A 19 13.28 7.06 -3.25
C ILE A 19 13.62 6.95 -1.77
N GLN A 20 12.61 6.72 -0.94
CA GLN A 20 12.78 6.46 0.48
C GLN A 20 12.41 5.02 0.78
N VAL A 21 13.26 4.29 1.50
CA VAL A 21 12.90 2.97 2.01
C VAL A 21 11.93 3.13 3.17
N LEU A 22 10.79 2.45 3.12
CA LEU A 22 9.85 2.40 4.24
C LEU A 22 10.18 1.20 5.12
N SER A 23 10.45 1.46 6.40
CA SER A 23 10.65 0.42 7.41
C SER A 23 9.32 -0.20 7.84
N GLY A 24 9.33 -1.50 8.17
CA GLY A 24 8.17 -2.23 8.66
C GLY A 24 7.58 -3.28 7.71
N GLY A 25 8.05 -3.36 6.47
CA GLY A 25 7.74 -4.49 5.58
C GLY A 25 8.55 -5.72 5.93
N GLN A 26 7.96 -6.70 6.62
CA GLN A 26 8.65 -7.97 6.94
C GLN A 26 8.70 -8.96 5.77
N VAL A 27 7.83 -8.77 4.77
CA VAL A 27 7.62 -9.75 3.67
C VAL A 27 8.02 -9.18 2.31
N ASN A 28 7.81 -7.88 2.09
CA ASN A 28 8.12 -7.19 0.83
C ASN A 28 9.07 -6.02 1.11
N ALA A 29 9.93 -5.71 0.14
CA ALA A 29 10.65 -4.45 0.13
C ALA A 29 9.67 -3.33 -0.26
N VAL A 30 9.60 -2.26 0.54
CA VAL A 30 8.64 -1.17 0.35
C VAL A 30 9.37 0.16 0.23
N PHE A 31 9.02 0.92 -0.80
CA PHE A 31 9.63 2.20 -1.11
C PHE A 31 8.54 3.27 -1.27
N LEU A 32 8.81 4.48 -0.78
CA LEU A 32 8.06 5.69 -1.07
C LEU A 32 8.80 6.47 -2.15
N VAL A 33 8.14 6.68 -3.30
CA VAL A 33 8.69 7.40 -4.45
C VAL A 33 8.03 8.77 -4.53
N ASP A 34 8.85 9.82 -4.51
CA ASP A 34 8.42 11.24 -4.62
C ASP A 34 7.34 11.65 -3.61
N GLY A 35 7.26 10.97 -2.47
CA GLY A 35 6.23 11.20 -1.45
C GLY A 35 4.80 10.90 -1.92
N LYS A 36 4.63 10.28 -3.09
CA LYS A 36 3.34 10.13 -3.79
C LYS A 36 2.96 8.69 -4.07
N HIS A 37 3.94 7.81 -4.25
CA HIS A 37 3.70 6.43 -4.65
C HIS A 37 4.38 5.47 -3.69
N VAL A 38 3.68 4.41 -3.32
CA VAL A 38 4.24 3.29 -2.58
C VAL A 38 4.51 2.16 -3.56
N LEU A 39 5.78 1.80 -3.72
CA LEU A 39 6.21 0.66 -4.51
C LEU A 39 6.53 -0.52 -3.59
N ARG A 40 5.87 -1.65 -3.82
CA ARG A 40 6.10 -2.90 -3.11
C ARG A 40 6.71 -3.90 -4.07
N ILE A 41 7.84 -4.49 -3.69
CA ILE A 41 8.53 -5.52 -4.48
C ILE A 41 8.53 -6.82 -3.66
N GLY A 42 8.02 -7.88 -4.27
CA GLY A 42 8.01 -9.22 -3.70
C GLY A 42 9.43 -9.75 -3.53
N ALA A 43 9.82 -10.08 -2.30
CA ALA A 43 11.16 -10.58 -1.97
C ALA A 43 11.25 -12.11 -1.88
N ARG A 44 10.12 -12.82 -1.92
CA ARG A 44 10.01 -14.27 -1.75
C ARG A 44 9.49 -14.96 -3.01
N GLU A 45 9.75 -16.25 -3.14
CA GLU A 45 9.31 -17.08 -4.27
C GLU A 45 7.77 -17.11 -4.44
N ASP A 46 7.02 -17.04 -3.33
CA ASP A 46 5.56 -17.02 -3.32
C ASP A 46 4.96 -15.61 -3.50
N ALA A 47 5.79 -14.58 -3.67
CA ALA A 47 5.33 -13.20 -3.64
C ALA A 47 4.42 -12.85 -4.83
N GLY A 48 4.59 -13.51 -5.99
CA GLY A 48 3.77 -13.27 -7.17
C GLY A 48 2.28 -13.57 -6.93
N PRO A 49 1.90 -14.83 -6.67
CA PRO A 49 0.51 -15.21 -6.42
C PRO A 49 -0.12 -14.45 -5.25
N ARG A 50 0.68 -14.05 -4.25
CA ARG A 50 0.20 -13.29 -3.09
C ARG A 50 -0.09 -11.82 -3.44
N LEU A 51 0.85 -11.15 -4.12
CA LEU A 51 0.66 -9.75 -4.54
C LEU A 51 -0.44 -9.61 -5.59
N GLU A 52 -0.60 -10.60 -6.47
CA GLU A 52 -1.68 -10.63 -7.46
C GLU A 52 -3.06 -10.71 -6.78
N ARG A 53 -3.24 -11.68 -5.87
CA ARG A 53 -4.49 -11.79 -5.08
C ARG A 53 -4.80 -10.52 -4.29
N GLU A 54 -3.78 -9.94 -3.66
CA GLU A 54 -3.93 -8.67 -2.95
C GLU A 54 -4.32 -7.53 -3.89
N THR A 55 -3.71 -7.46 -5.07
CA THR A 55 -4.03 -6.45 -6.10
C THR A 55 -5.49 -6.55 -6.53
N ILE A 56 -5.98 -7.75 -6.83
CA ILE A 56 -7.38 -7.99 -7.24
C ILE A 56 -8.34 -7.57 -6.13
N LEU A 57 -8.07 -7.97 -4.88
CA LEU A 57 -8.90 -7.61 -3.74
C LEU A 57 -8.97 -6.08 -3.56
N LEU A 58 -7.83 -5.39 -3.60
CA LEU A 58 -7.77 -3.93 -3.46
C LEU A 58 -8.46 -3.21 -4.62
N GLN A 59 -8.37 -3.72 -5.84
CA GLN A 59 -9.09 -3.16 -6.99
C GLN A 59 -10.60 -3.32 -6.84
N ASN A 60 -11.08 -4.47 -6.36
CA ASN A 60 -12.51 -4.72 -6.14
C ASN A 60 -13.08 -3.83 -5.02
N LEU A 61 -12.30 -3.57 -3.98
CA LEU A 61 -12.70 -2.72 -2.85
C LEU A 61 -12.54 -1.22 -3.12
N ALA A 62 -11.92 -0.84 -4.25
CA ALA A 62 -11.66 0.56 -4.57
C ALA A 62 -12.97 1.36 -4.67
N GLY A 63 -13.04 2.47 -3.93
CA GLY A 63 -14.24 3.32 -3.86
C GLY A 63 -15.32 2.84 -2.89
N GLN A 64 -15.16 1.66 -2.28
CA GLN A 64 -16.08 1.17 -1.25
C GLN A 64 -15.58 1.48 0.18
N ILE A 65 -14.26 1.42 0.36
CA ILE A 65 -13.57 1.74 1.63
C ILE A 65 -12.35 2.62 1.36
N PRO A 66 -11.87 3.39 2.36
CA PRO A 66 -10.70 4.25 2.21
C PRO A 66 -9.41 3.43 2.17
N ILE A 67 -9.06 2.92 0.99
CA ILE A 67 -7.83 2.14 0.73
C ILE A 67 -6.95 2.80 -0.32
N ALA A 68 -5.67 2.45 -0.33
CA ALA A 68 -4.74 2.91 -1.34
C ALA A 68 -5.12 2.38 -2.73
N LYS A 69 -5.25 3.29 -3.70
CA LYS A 69 -5.52 2.92 -5.09
C LYS A 69 -4.31 2.19 -5.69
N VAL A 70 -4.54 1.02 -6.27
CA VAL A 70 -3.53 0.33 -7.07
C VAL A 70 -3.39 1.03 -8.43
N LEU A 71 -2.17 1.44 -8.75
CA LEU A 71 -1.84 2.12 -10.01
C LEU A 71 -1.23 1.17 -11.04
N ALA A 72 -0.45 0.20 -10.57
CA ALA A 72 0.15 -0.82 -11.44
C ALA A 72 0.46 -2.09 -10.66
N PHE A 73 0.48 -3.22 -11.36
CA PHE A 73 0.96 -4.51 -10.89
C PHE A 73 1.65 -5.22 -12.05
N GLY A 74 2.77 -5.90 -11.79
CA GLY A 74 3.49 -6.60 -12.84
C GLY A 74 4.77 -7.25 -12.35
N GLN A 75 5.64 -7.55 -13.30
CA GLN A 75 6.95 -8.15 -13.05
C GLN A 75 8.06 -7.32 -13.72
N GLU A 76 9.19 -7.17 -13.03
CA GLU A 76 10.40 -6.50 -13.51
C GLU A 76 11.63 -7.25 -12.99
N GLN A 77 12.59 -7.56 -13.86
CA GLN A 77 13.83 -8.29 -13.49
C GLN A 77 13.57 -9.57 -12.66
N GLY A 78 12.49 -10.29 -12.97
CA GLY A 78 12.10 -11.52 -12.25
C GLY A 78 11.31 -11.28 -10.96
N CYS A 79 11.21 -10.06 -10.45
CA CYS A 79 10.48 -9.73 -9.23
C CYS A 79 9.07 -9.20 -9.54
N PHE A 80 8.07 -9.68 -8.80
CA PHE A 80 6.73 -9.09 -8.85
C PHE A 80 6.69 -7.77 -8.07
N TYR A 81 5.94 -6.81 -8.59
CA TYR A 81 5.74 -5.52 -7.94
C TYR A 81 4.28 -5.06 -7.98
N GLN A 82 3.95 -4.20 -7.03
CA GLN A 82 2.69 -3.47 -6.98
C GLN A 82 3.00 -1.99 -6.68
N VAL A 83 2.41 -1.09 -7.44
CA VAL A 83 2.45 0.36 -7.22
C VAL A 83 1.11 0.83 -6.69
N GLN A 84 1.13 1.58 -5.61
CA GLN A 84 -0.05 2.15 -4.98
C GLN A 84 0.11 3.66 -4.80
N GLN A 85 -0.99 4.39 -4.73
CA GLN A 85 -0.99 5.77 -4.26
C GLN A 85 -0.62 5.81 -2.77
N TYR A 86 0.24 6.74 -2.37
CA TYR A 86 0.54 6.98 -0.97
C TYR A 86 -0.68 7.55 -0.25
N MET A 87 -1.03 6.94 0.88
CA MET A 87 -2.09 7.40 1.77
C MET A 87 -1.48 8.27 2.87
N PRO A 88 -1.71 9.59 2.86
CA PRO A 88 -1.24 10.45 3.93
C PRO A 88 -2.00 10.14 5.22
N GLY A 89 -1.33 10.26 6.37
CA GLY A 89 -1.94 10.08 7.66
C GLY A 89 -0.98 9.57 8.72
N GLN A 90 -1.52 9.32 9.91
CA GLN A 90 -0.80 8.78 11.04
C GLN A 90 -1.29 7.38 11.36
N LYS A 91 -0.39 6.50 11.82
CA LYS A 91 -0.78 5.17 12.28
C LYS A 91 -1.63 5.33 13.53
N LEU A 92 -2.81 4.71 13.54
CA LEU A 92 -3.79 4.86 14.63
C LEU A 92 -3.18 4.56 16.01
N TYR A 93 -2.39 3.50 16.14
CA TYR A 93 -1.76 3.12 17.42
C TYR A 93 -0.82 4.20 17.98
N ALA A 94 -0.26 5.07 17.12
CA ALA A 94 0.66 6.11 17.54
C ALA A 94 -0.05 7.31 18.17
N ILE A 95 -1.32 7.53 17.80
CA ILE A 95 -2.12 8.66 18.27
C ILE A 95 -3.23 8.26 19.25
N TRP A 96 -3.61 6.98 19.30
CA TRP A 96 -4.78 6.48 20.04
C TRP A 96 -4.89 7.01 21.48
N LYS A 97 -3.79 6.94 22.24
CA LYS A 97 -3.76 7.36 23.66
C LYS A 97 -3.96 8.86 23.87
N ASN A 98 -3.77 9.66 22.82
CA ASN A 98 -3.88 11.12 22.86
C ASN A 98 -5.24 11.62 22.34
N LEU A 99 -6.07 10.73 21.80
CA LEU A 99 -7.43 11.05 21.36
C LEU A 99 -8.36 11.16 22.57
N ASN A 100 -9.32 12.07 22.50
CA ASN A 100 -10.43 12.09 23.46
C ASN A 100 -11.42 10.95 23.17
N ALA A 101 -12.40 10.74 24.05
CA ALA A 101 -13.36 9.65 23.92
C ALA A 101 -14.22 9.77 22.65
N ASP A 102 -14.68 10.97 22.31
CA ASP A 102 -15.54 11.21 21.15
C ASP A 102 -14.81 10.86 19.84
N ASP A 103 -13.54 11.24 19.71
CA ASP A 103 -12.69 10.92 18.55
C ASP A 103 -12.41 9.40 18.46
N GLN A 104 -12.19 8.74 19.59
CA GLN A 104 -12.00 7.28 19.63
C GLN A 104 -13.26 6.54 19.16
N ASP A 105 -14.44 6.95 19.63
CA ASP A 105 -15.72 6.36 19.27
C ASP A 105 -16.03 6.58 17.78
N ALA A 106 -15.79 7.80 17.26
CA ALA A 106 -15.97 8.11 15.85
C ALA A 106 -15.07 7.25 14.95
N ILE A 107 -13.77 7.14 15.26
CA ILE A 107 -12.83 6.32 14.48
C ILE A 107 -13.18 4.83 14.58
N ALA A 108 -13.60 4.36 15.76
CA ALA A 108 -14.04 2.97 15.93
C ALA A 108 -15.27 2.66 15.06
N ALA A 109 -16.23 3.58 14.98
CA ALA A 109 -17.41 3.45 14.12
C ALA A 109 -17.03 3.42 12.62
N GLU A 110 -16.14 4.30 12.17
CA GLU A 110 -15.65 4.32 10.78
C GLU A 110 -14.90 3.02 10.41
N LEU A 111 -14.06 2.53 11.33
CA LEU A 111 -13.35 1.27 11.15
C LEU A 111 -14.32 0.09 11.08
N ALA A 112 -15.32 0.04 11.97
CA ALA A 112 -16.34 -1.00 11.97
C ALA A 112 -17.15 -1.02 10.66
N ALA A 113 -17.52 0.15 10.14
CA ALA A 113 -18.20 0.27 8.85
C ALA A 113 -17.32 -0.26 7.70
N SER A 114 -16.03 0.09 7.68
CA SER A 114 -15.08 -0.37 6.68
C SER A 114 -14.86 -1.89 6.75
N LEU A 115 -14.75 -2.45 7.95
CA LEU A 115 -14.60 -3.90 8.18
C LEU A 115 -15.84 -4.69 7.72
N LYS A 116 -17.05 -4.13 7.89
CA LYS A 116 -18.28 -4.76 7.41
C LYS A 116 -18.28 -4.93 5.88
N ILE A 117 -17.82 -3.91 5.16
CA ILE A 117 -17.67 -3.97 3.70
C ILE A 117 -16.60 -5.01 3.33
N LEU A 118 -15.44 -4.96 3.99
CA LEU A 118 -14.34 -5.89 3.76
C LEU A 118 -14.75 -7.36 3.96
N HIS A 119 -15.52 -7.67 5.01
CA HIS A 119 -15.99 -9.04 5.27
C HIS A 119 -17.08 -9.53 4.30
N SER A 120 -17.66 -8.64 3.50
CA SER A 120 -18.70 -8.97 2.52
C SER A 120 -18.14 -9.16 1.10
N ALA A 121 -16.83 -8.95 0.90
CA ALA A 121 -16.13 -9.07 -0.38
C ALA A 121 -15.45 -10.44 -0.52
#